data_AF-A0A327YLW5-F1
#
_entry.id   AF-A0A327YLW5-F1
#
_cell.length_a   1.000
_cell.length_b   1.000
_cell.length_c   1.000
_cell.angle_alpha   90.00
_cell.angle_beta   90.00
_cell.angle_gamma   90.00
#
_symmetry.space_group_name_H-M   'P 1'
#
loop_
_entity.id
_entity.type
_entity.pdbx_description
1 polymer ?
#
loop_
_entity_poly.entity_id
_entity_poly.type
_entity_poly.pdbx_seq_one_letter_code
_entity_poly.pdbx_strand_id
1 'polypeptide(L)'
;MFNVIGIGLSFVGLVAVIFLWYFIKKEGGDERGDKILGIAGMTVYFAFLLGYLIIFIINIKMPLNGEQFNFALTCLFALVVISYSATIIVLKKRY
;
A
#
# COMPACT_ATOMS: atom_id res chain seq x y z
N MET A 1 -15.43 12.01 11.59
CA MET A 1 -14.32 12.47 10.73
C MET A 1 -13.45 11.30 10.25
N PHE A 2 -12.95 10.43 11.14
CA PHE A 2 -12.20 9.22 10.77
C PHE A 2 -12.95 8.30 9.79
N ASN A 3 -14.26 8.11 9.96
CA ASN A 3 -15.05 7.24 9.08
C ASN A 3 -15.11 7.75 7.62
N VAL A 4 -15.22 9.06 7.41
CA VAL A 4 -15.29 9.63 6.04
C VAL A 4 -13.95 9.49 5.32
N ILE A 5 -12.85 9.75 6.03
CA ILE A 5 -11.48 9.57 5.51
C ILE A 5 -11.21 8.09 5.23
N GLY A 6 -11.62 7.20 6.14
CA GLY A 6 -11.51 5.76 5.98
C GLY A 6 -12.28 5.24 4.76
N ILE A 7 -13.50 5.71 4.52
CA ILE A 7 -14.29 5.35 3.33
C ILE A 7 -13.58 5.80 2.04
N GLY A 8 -13.07 7.03 2.01
CA GLY A 8 -12.31 7.54 0.85
C GLY A 8 -11.04 6.72 0.58
N LEU A 9 -10.27 6.40 1.62
CA LEU A 9 -9.06 5.58 1.51
C LEU A 9 -9.38 4.16 1.06
N SER A 10 -10.48 3.56 1.55
CA SER A 10 -10.94 2.24 1.10
C SER A 10 -11.28 2.22 -0.39
N PHE A 11 -11.92 3.29 -0.90
CA PHE A 11 -12.24 3.38 -2.33
C PHE A 11 -10.98 3.48 -3.19
N VAL A 12 -10.01 4.30 -2.78
CA VAL A 12 -8.68 4.40 -3.42
C VAL A 12 -7.96 3.05 -3.38
N GLY A 13 -7.99 2.37 -2.24
CA GLY A 13 -7.41 1.04 -2.08
C GLY A 13 -8.03 0.02 -3.03
N LEU A 14 -9.36 0.05 -3.19
CA LEU A 14 -10.08 -0.87 -4.08
C LEU A 14 -9.71 -0.63 -5.56
N VAL A 15 -9.65 0.63 -6.01
CA VAL A 15 -9.22 0.98 -7.37
C VAL A 15 -7.80 0.48 -7.64
N ALA A 16 -6.89 0.66 -6.68
CA ALA A 16 -5.51 0.23 -6.80
C ALA A 16 -5.34 -1.30 -6.79
N VAL A 17 -6.15 -2.04 -6.01
CA VAL A 17 -6.19 -3.52 -6.09
C VAL A 17 -6.67 -3.99 -7.45
N ILE A 18 -7.70 -3.35 -8.03
CA ILE A 18 -8.17 -3.67 -9.39
C ILE A 18 -7.06 -3.41 -10.42
N PHE A 19 -6.36 -2.28 -10.31
CA PHE A 19 -5.23 -1.96 -11.17
C PHE A 19 -4.12 -3.01 -11.08
N LEU A 20 -3.77 -3.42 -9.86
CA LEU A 20 -2.77 -4.45 -9.59
C LEU A 20 -3.14 -5.79 -10.21
N TRP A 21 -4.38 -6.23 -10.00
CA TRP A 21 -4.90 -7.45 -10.61
C TRP A 21 -4.77 -7.40 -12.13
N TYR A 22 -5.22 -6.30 -12.73
CA TYR A 22 -5.15 -6.11 -14.18
C TYR A 22 -3.71 -6.16 -14.70
N PHE A 23 -2.78 -5.48 -14.02
CA PHE A 23 -1.37 -5.47 -14.39
C PHE A 23 -0.74 -6.86 -14.29
N ILE A 24 -0.95 -7.58 -13.18
CA ILE A 24 -0.42 -8.94 -13.00
C ILE A 24 -0.94 -9.87 -14.09
N LYS A 25 -2.24 -9.81 -14.41
CA LYS A 25 -2.87 -10.69 -15.40
C LYS A 25 -2.41 -10.41 -16.83
N LYS A 26 -2.11 -9.14 -17.17
CA LYS A 26 -1.84 -8.73 -18.55
C LYS A 26 -0.35 -8.59 -18.86
N GLU A 27 0.42 -8.12 -17.90
CA GLU A 27 1.82 -7.71 -18.09
C GLU A 27 2.77 -8.42 -17.11
N GLY A 28 2.26 -9.00 -16.01
CA GLY A 28 3.07 -9.68 -14.99
C GLY A 28 3.67 -11.02 -15.41
N GLY A 29 3.25 -11.59 -16.53
CA GLY A 29 3.78 -12.87 -17.06
C GLY A 29 5.06 -12.73 -17.89
N ASP A 30 5.42 -11.52 -18.29
CA ASP A 30 6.65 -11.25 -19.06
C ASP A 30 7.84 -10.99 -18.12
N GLU A 31 9.07 -11.28 -18.56
CA GLU A 31 10.29 -11.00 -17.76
C GLU A 31 10.37 -9.55 -17.25
N ARG A 32 9.84 -8.60 -18.04
CA ARG A 32 9.74 -7.19 -17.65
C ARG A 32 8.73 -6.98 -16.52
N GLY A 33 7.56 -7.61 -16.62
CA GLY A 33 6.52 -7.54 -15.61
C GLY A 33 6.96 -8.14 -14.29
N ASP A 34 7.63 -9.30 -14.33
CA ASP A 34 8.14 -9.98 -13.14
C ASP A 34 9.19 -9.11 -12.42
N LYS A 35 10.09 -8.48 -13.18
CA LYS A 35 11.06 -7.51 -12.62
C LYS A 35 10.38 -6.29 -12.00
N ILE A 36 9.35 -5.74 -12.64
CA ILE A 36 8.58 -4.60 -12.11
C ILE A 36 7.88 -5.00 -10.81
N LEU A 37 7.22 -6.17 -10.79
CA LEU A 37 6.53 -6.70 -9.61
C LEU A 37 7.51 -6.97 -8.46
N GLY A 38 8.69 -7.53 -8.74
CA GLY A 38 9.72 -7.77 -7.74
C GLY A 38 10.23 -6.48 -7.07
N ILE A 39 10.56 -5.45 -7.85
CA ILE A 39 11.03 -4.16 -7.31
C ILE A 39 9.91 -3.44 -6.58
N ALA A 40 8.70 -3.44 -7.16
CA ALA A 40 7.55 -2.81 -6.54
C ALA A 40 7.16 -3.52 -5.23
N GLY A 41 7.23 -4.86 -5.18
CA GLY A 41 6.99 -5.67 -3.99
C GLY A 41 8.00 -5.38 -2.88
N MET A 42 9.30 -5.28 -3.20
CA MET A 42 10.32 -4.89 -2.22
C MET A 42 10.08 -3.48 -1.66
N THR A 43 9.69 -2.54 -2.51
CA THR A 43 9.40 -1.15 -2.10
C THR A 43 8.23 -1.10 -1.12
N VAL A 44 7.18 -1.86 -1.40
CA VAL A 44 5.98 -1.93 -0.58
C VAL A 44 6.24 -2.64 0.75
N TYR A 45 7.00 -3.73 0.72
CA TYR A 45 7.42 -4.41 1.93
C TYR A 45 8.19 -3.48 2.87
N PHE A 46 9.12 -2.68 2.33
CA PHE A 46 9.82 -1.66 3.09
C PHE A 46 8.87 -0.60 3.66
N ALA A 47 7.95 -0.07 2.85
CA ALA A 47 6.96 0.91 3.28
C ALA A 47 6.03 0.37 4.38
N PHE A 48 5.61 -0.89 4.26
CA PHE A 48 4.79 -1.57 5.27
C PHE A 48 5.56 -1.73 6.59
N LEU A 49 6.78 -2.27 6.55
CA LEU A 49 7.60 -2.45 7.75
C LEU A 49 7.84 -1.12 8.45
N LEU A 50 8.23 -0.09 7.70
CA LEU A 50 8.52 1.22 8.26
C LEU A 50 7.25 1.85 8.87
N GLY A 51 6.14 1.85 8.15
CA GLY A 51 4.89 2.40 8.63
C GLY A 51 4.31 1.63 9.83
N TYR A 52 4.40 0.30 9.82
CA TYR A 52 3.99 -0.52 10.95
C TYR A 52 4.86 -0.28 12.18
N LEU A 53 6.18 -0.15 12.01
CA LEU A 53 7.11 0.12 13.11
C LEU A 53 6.84 1.49 13.76
N ILE A 54 6.47 2.50 12.96
CA ILE A 54 6.01 3.79 13.49
C ILE A 54 4.75 3.62 14.35
N ILE A 55 3.72 2.92 13.83
CA ILE A 55 2.48 2.66 14.59
C ILE A 55 2.78 1.91 15.88
N PHE A 56 3.67 0.92 15.83
CA PHE A 56 4.07 0.12 16.97
C PHE A 56 4.79 0.96 18.05
N ILE A 57 5.74 1.81 17.66
CA ILE A 57 6.41 2.73 18.58
C ILE A 57 5.42 3.70 19.23
N ILE A 58 4.49 4.25 18.45
CA ILE A 58 3.44 5.14 18.95
C ILE A 58 2.58 4.38 19.98
N ASN A 59 2.14 3.17 19.66
CA ASN A 59 1.29 2.37 20.55
C ASN A 59 1.98 1.99 21.87
N ILE A 60 3.30 1.79 21.88
CA ILE A 60 4.07 1.55 23.11
C ILE A 60 4.12 2.80 23.99
N LYS A 61 4.31 3.99 23.39
CA LYS A 61 4.45 5.25 24.13
C LYS A 61 3.11 5.83 24.55
N MET A 62 2.10 5.66 23.72
CA MET A 62 0.74 6.17 23.88
C MET A 62 -0.22 5.08 23.41
N PRO A 63 -0.74 4.25 24.33
CA PRO A 63 -1.63 3.14 23.96
C PRO A 63 -2.83 3.69 23.20
N LEU A 64 -2.95 3.28 21.94
CA LEU A 64 -4.00 3.74 21.04
C LEU A 64 -5.29 3.02 21.42
N ASN A 65 -6.41 3.75 21.43
CA ASN A 65 -7.72 3.11 21.55
C ASN A 65 -8.03 2.30 20.28
N GLY A 66 -8.94 1.32 20.36
CA GLY A 66 -9.26 0.42 19.25
C GLY A 66 -9.62 1.13 17.95
N GLU A 67 -10.34 2.25 18.02
CA GLU A 67 -10.65 3.08 16.85
C GLU A 67 -9.42 3.76 16.24
N GLN A 68 -8.51 4.27 17.09
CA GLN A 68 -7.29 4.95 16.64
C GLN A 68 -6.31 3.96 16.01
N PHE A 69 -6.21 2.75 16.57
CA PHE A 69 -5.39 1.68 16.02
C PHE A 69 -5.93 1.22 14.66
N ASN A 70 -7.24 1.02 14.53
CA ASN A 70 -7.88 0.68 13.25
C ASN A 70 -7.70 1.78 12.21
N PHE A 71 -7.81 3.05 12.61
CA PHE A 71 -7.54 4.17 11.70
C PHE A 71 -6.08 4.19 11.24
N ALA A 72 -5.12 3.99 12.15
CA ALA A 72 -3.70 3.94 11.82
C ALA A 72 -3.37 2.80 10.84
N LEU A 73 -3.95 1.61 11.05
CA LEU A 73 -3.82 0.49 10.12
C LEU A 73 -4.46 0.77 8.76
N THR A 74 -5.60 1.46 8.73
CA THR A 74 -6.25 1.87 7.48
C THR A 74 -5.36 2.83 6.68
N CYS A 75 -4.72 3.79 7.35
CA CYS A 75 -3.74 4.69 6.75
C CYS A 75 -2.50 3.94 6.24
N LEU A 76 -1.98 2.99 7.02
CA LEU A 76 -0.86 2.14 6.61
C LEU A 76 -1.21 1.35 5.35
N PHE A 77 -2.38 0.72 5.33
CA PHE A 77 -2.84 -0.07 4.19
C PHE A 77 -2.98 0.80 2.92
N ALA A 78 -3.55 2.00 3.05
CA ALA A 78 -3.65 2.91 1.93
C ALA A 78 -2.27 3.36 1.42
N LEU A 79 -1.32 3.67 2.31
CA LEU A 79 0.05 4.03 1.94
C LEU A 79 0.73 2.89 1.17
N VAL A 80 0.59 1.66 1.64
CA VAL A 80 1.13 0.44 1.01
C VAL A 80 0.56 0.25 -0.39
N VAL A 81 -0.76 0.35 -0.54
CA VAL A 81 -1.43 0.14 -1.83
C VAL A 81 -1.12 1.27 -2.84
N ILE A 82 -1.07 2.52 -2.38
CA ILE A 82 -0.70 3.67 -3.21
C ILE A 82 0.76 3.57 -3.64
N SER A 83 1.68 3.27 -2.71
CA SER A 83 3.10 3.12 -3.03
C SER A 83 3.35 1.97 -4.01
N TYR A 84 2.63 0.86 -3.88
CA TYR A 84 2.75 -0.25 -4.83
C TYR A 84 2.35 0.17 -6.25
N SER A 85 1.17 0.78 -6.36
CA SER A 85 0.63 1.23 -7.64
C SER A 85 1.48 2.33 -8.27
N ALA A 86 1.95 3.28 -7.46
CA ALA A 86 2.84 4.35 -7.91
C ALA A 86 4.17 3.79 -8.43
N THR A 87 4.78 2.84 -7.71
CA THR A 87 6.04 2.22 -8.16
C THR A 87 5.84 1.45 -9.47
N ILE A 88 4.74 0.71 -9.63
CA ILE A 88 4.43 0.04 -10.91
C ILE A 88 4.29 1.06 -12.05
N ILE A 89 3.56 2.16 -11.85
CA ILE A 89 3.38 3.20 -12.87
C ILE A 89 4.73 3.84 -13.25
N VAL A 90 5.59 4.14 -12.28
CA VAL A 90 6.91 4.74 -12.51
C VAL A 90 7.82 3.78 -13.26
N LEU A 91 7.87 2.51 -12.84
CA LEU A 91 8.71 1.50 -13.48
C LEU A 91 8.20 1.14 -14.87
N LYS A 92 6.88 1.11 -15.09
CA LYS A 92 6.28 0.92 -16.42
C LYS A 92 6.61 2.05 -17.40
N LYS A 93 6.84 3.27 -16.94
CA LYS A 93 7.34 4.35 -17.80
C LYS A 93 8.82 4.23 -18.13
N ARG A 94 9.57 3.46 -17.32
CA ARG A 94 11.04 3.36 -17.40
C ARG A 94 11.50 2.14 -18.20
N TYR A 95 10.73 1.06 -18.22
CA TYR A 95 11.00 -0.20 -18.91
C TYR A 95 10.07 -0.41 -20.10
#